data_AF-A0A3G6TKR9-F1
#
_entry.id   AF-A0A3G6TKR9-F1
#
_cell.length_a   1.000
_cell.length_b   1.000
_cell.length_c   1.000
_cell.angle_alpha   90.00
_cell.angle_beta   90.00
_cell.angle_gamma   90.00
#
_symmetry.space_group_name_H-M   'P 1'
#
loop_
_entity.id
_entity.type
_entity.pdbx_description
1 polymer ?
#
loop_
_entity_poly.entity_id
_entity_poly.type
_entity_poly.pdbx_seq_one_letter_code
_entity_poly.pdbx_strand_id
1 'polypeptide(L)'
;MSLGEALKEKNVRYITKDGVDYFYVEDIKKNYEYFVFDGTKIIYIDNIPLVDGKHVLKLVEFDLNMKKVLNFKPKKKDKES
;
A
#
# COMPACT_ATOMS: atom_id res chain seq x y z
N MET A 1 -3.19 18.19 -1.93
CA MET A 1 -2.42 17.40 -0.97
C MET A 1 -1.74 16.29 -1.74
N SER A 2 -0.42 16.23 -1.70
CA SER A 2 0.35 15.19 -2.39
C SER A 2 0.20 13.85 -1.66
N LEU A 3 0.42 12.75 -2.37
CA LEU A 3 0.34 11.41 -1.78
C LEU A 3 1.39 11.19 -0.69
N GLY A 4 2.56 11.81 -0.82
CA GLY A 4 3.58 11.83 0.24
C GLY A 4 3.10 12.51 1.52
N GLU A 5 2.37 13.63 1.42
CA GLU A 5 1.76 14.29 2.59
C GLU A 5 0.72 13.41 3.27
N ALA A 6 -0.13 12.72 2.51
CA ALA A 6 -1.13 11.81 3.06
C ALA A 6 -0.49 10.63 3.82
N LEU A 7 0.67 10.13 3.36
CA LEU A 7 1.43 9.09 4.06
C LEU A 7 2.04 9.62 5.37
N LYS A 8 2.53 10.86 5.38
CA LYS A 8 3.04 11.52 6.58
C LYS A 8 1.95 11.77 7.63
N GLU A 9 0.78 12.27 7.22
CA GLU A 9 -0.38 12.42 8.13
C GLU A 9 -0.80 11.10 8.77
N LYS A 10 -0.58 10.00 8.05
CA LYS A 10 -0.87 8.65 8.53
C LYS A 10 0.22 8.09 9.45
N ASN A 11 1.31 8.80 9.73
CA ASN A 11 2.47 8.33 10.48
C ASN A 11 3.21 7.15 9.82
N VAL A 12 3.20 7.08 8.48
CA VAL A 12 4.07 6.14 7.75
C VAL A 12 5.51 6.60 7.94
N ARG A 13 6.41 5.69 8.34
CA ARG A 13 7.83 6.03 8.44
C ARG A 13 8.38 6.38 7.06
N TYR A 14 9.29 7.35 7.02
CA TYR A 14 9.97 7.77 5.80
C TYR A 14 11.40 8.21 6.10
N ILE A 15 12.23 8.18 5.07
CA ILE A 15 13.55 8.81 5.06
C ILE A 15 13.61 9.82 3.93
N THR A 16 14.35 10.91 4.14
CA THR A 16 14.61 11.88 3.08
C THR A 16 16.02 11.67 2.55
N LYS A 17 16.15 11.40 1.25
CA LYS A 17 17.44 11.21 0.58
C LYS A 17 17.46 12.02 -0.71
N ASP A 18 18.50 12.83 -0.88
CA ASP A 18 18.64 13.73 -2.04
C ASP A 18 17.42 14.64 -2.27
N GLY A 19 16.78 15.09 -1.18
CA GLY A 19 15.58 15.94 -1.22
C GLY A 19 14.28 15.19 -1.58
N VAL A 20 14.31 13.87 -1.70
CA VAL A 20 13.15 13.02 -2.00
C VAL A 20 12.77 12.21 -0.77
N ASP A 21 11.48 12.18 -0.46
CA ASP A 21 10.93 11.37 0.63
C ASP A 21 10.60 9.95 0.15
N TYR A 22 11.25 8.98 0.79
CA TYR A 22 11.05 7.56 0.57
C TYR A 22 10.38 6.93 1.78
N PHE A 23 9.29 6.20 1.55
CA PHE A 23 8.44 5.63 2.59
C PHE A 23 8.71 4.13 2.77
N TYR A 24 8.58 3.65 4.00
CA TYR A 24 8.80 2.25 4.34
C TYR A 24 7.70 1.37 3.76
N VAL A 25 8.10 0.43 2.90
CA VAL A 25 7.17 -0.48 2.20
C VAL A 25 6.38 -1.34 3.20
N GLU A 26 7.03 -1.79 4.27
CA GLU A 26 6.38 -2.63 5.30
C GLU A 26 5.26 -1.90 6.03
N ASP A 27 5.46 -0.63 6.37
CA ASP A 27 4.45 0.19 7.06
C ASP A 27 3.23 0.41 6.16
N ILE A 28 3.46 0.65 4.87
CA ILE A 28 2.39 0.79 3.88
C ILE A 28 1.56 -0.49 3.80
N LYS A 29 2.23 -1.65 3.67
CA LYS A 29 1.57 -2.97 3.59
C LYS A 29 0.80 -3.34 4.86
N LYS A 30 1.36 -3.03 6.03
CA LYS A 30 0.82 -3.49 7.32
C LYS A 30 -0.39 -2.67 7.77
N ASN A 31 -0.36 -1.36 7.54
CA ASN A 31 -1.29 -0.44 8.18
C ASN A 31 -2.29 0.20 7.20
N TYR A 32 -2.07 0.12 5.88
CA TYR A 32 -2.92 0.85 4.94
C TYR A 32 -3.26 0.07 3.68
N GLU A 33 -4.31 -0.76 3.77
CA GLU A 33 -4.91 -1.50 2.64
C GLU A 33 -5.33 -0.60 1.46
N TYR A 34 -5.53 0.68 1.74
CA TYR A 34 -5.92 1.72 0.80
C TYR A 34 -4.77 2.23 -0.07
N PHE A 35 -3.51 1.87 0.23
CA PHE A 35 -2.37 2.32 -0.53
C PHE A 35 -1.71 1.14 -1.23
N VAL A 36 -1.45 1.31 -2.52
CA VAL A 36 -0.73 0.36 -3.35
C VAL A 36 0.44 1.08 -3.99
N PHE A 37 1.48 0.33 -4.34
CA PHE A 37 2.67 0.90 -4.96
C PHE A 37 3.21 -0.09 -5.96
N ASP A 38 3.93 0.43 -6.95
CA ASP A 38 4.60 -0.39 -7.95
C ASP A 38 5.85 -1.03 -7.34
N GLY A 39 5.85 -2.36 -7.27
CA GLY A 39 6.98 -3.14 -6.74
C GLY A 39 8.28 -2.94 -7.52
N THR A 40 8.22 -2.56 -8.80
CA THR A 40 9.39 -2.26 -9.62
C THR A 40 10.06 -0.93 -9.26
N LYS A 41 9.35 -0.08 -8.50
CA LYS A 41 9.85 1.23 -8.02
C LYS A 41 10.38 1.17 -6.59
N ILE A 42 10.42 -0.02 -5.98
CA ILE A 42 11.03 -0.22 -4.67
C ILE A 42 12.54 -0.12 -4.82
N ILE A 43 13.14 0.75 -4.02
CA ILE A 43 14.59 0.83 -3.85
C ILE A 43 14.99 0.24 -2.51
N TYR A 44 16.24 -0.20 -2.43
CA TYR A 44 16.81 -0.73 -1.20
C TYR A 44 17.91 0.21 -0.73
N ILE A 45 17.73 0.80 0.45
CA ILE A 45 18.76 1.60 1.13
C ILE A 45 19.09 0.85 2.42
N ASP A 46 20.35 0.46 2.60
CA ASP A 46 20.80 -0.34 3.75
C ASP A 46 19.99 -1.64 3.95
N ASN A 47 19.65 -2.31 2.84
CA ASN A 47 18.77 -3.50 2.78
C ASN A 47 17.31 -3.26 3.22
N ILE A 48 16.90 -2.01 3.41
CA ILE A 48 15.52 -1.65 3.77
C ILE A 48 14.73 -1.31 2.49
N PRO A 49 13.59 -1.97 2.24
CA PRO A 49 12.74 -1.68 1.09
C PRO A 49 11.97 -0.38 1.30
N LEU A 50 12.17 0.57 0.38
CA LEU A 50 11.58 1.90 0.42
C LEU A 50 10.98 2.27 -0.94
N VAL A 51 9.97 3.14 -0.94
CA VAL A 51 9.31 3.60 -2.16
C VAL A 51 9.11 5.11 -2.13
N ASP A 52 9.38 5.77 -3.25
CA ASP A 52 9.10 7.21 -3.39
C ASP A 52 7.58 7.43 -3.29
N GLY A 53 7.17 8.42 -2.50
CA GLY A 53 5.75 8.77 -2.32
C GLY A 53 5.00 9.04 -3.63
N LYS A 54 5.70 9.47 -4.70
CA LYS A 54 5.11 9.67 -6.03
C LYS A 54 4.68 8.37 -6.73
N HIS A 55 5.22 7.24 -6.32
CA HIS A 55 4.91 5.91 -6.85
C HIS A 55 3.92 5.14 -5.97
N VAL A 56 3.45 5.76 -4.88
CA VAL A 56 2.34 5.25 -4.09
C VAL A 56 1.05 5.78 -4.69
N LEU A 57 0.06 4.91 -4.82
CA LEU A 57 -1.28 5.19 -5.28
C LEU A 57 -2.26 4.93 -4.14
N LYS A 58 -3.28 5.78 -4.04
CA LYS A 58 -4.39 5.57 -3.13
C LYS A 58 -5.53 4.90 -3.90
N LEU A 59 -5.92 3.71 -3.45
CA LEU A 59 -7.12 3.02 -3.90
C LEU A 59 -8.36 3.82 -3.51
N VAL A 60 -9.32 3.93 -4.43
CA VAL A 60 -10.63 4.51 -4.11
C VAL A 60 -11.57 3.44 -3.56
N GLU A 61 -12.71 3.86 -3.01
CA GLU A 61 -13.72 2.92 -2.47
C GLU A 61 -14.14 1.85 -3.48
N PHE A 62 -14.20 2.20 -4.76
CA PHE A 62 -14.51 1.26 -5.83
C PHE A 62 -13.48 0.13 -5.93
N ASP A 63 -12.18 0.46 -5.93
CA ASP A 63 -11.11 -0.55 -6.00
C ASP A 63 -11.13 -1.49 -4.79
N LEU A 64 -11.45 -0.95 -3.61
CA LEU A 64 -11.53 -1.72 -2.37
C LEU A 64 -12.71 -2.66 -2.37
N ASN A 65 -13.87 -2.19 -2.84
CA ASN A 65 -15.05 -3.01 -3.01
C ASN A 65 -14.79 -4.13 -4.02
N MET A 66 -14.12 -3.83 -5.14
CA MET A 66 -13.70 -4.83 -6.10
C MET A 66 -12.75 -5.87 -5.49
N LYS A 67 -11.74 -5.46 -4.70
CA LYS A 67 -10.86 -6.39 -3.99
C LYS A 67 -11.65 -7.33 -3.07
N LYS A 68 -12.62 -6.81 -2.32
CA LYS A 68 -13.47 -7.61 -1.42
C LYS A 68 -14.34 -8.60 -2.20
N VAL A 69 -14.94 -8.18 -3.31
CA VAL A 69 -15.78 -9.02 -4.17
C VAL A 69 -14.94 -10.11 -4.86
N LEU A 70 -13.75 -9.78 -5.35
CA LEU A 70 -12.85 -10.74 -5.99
C LEU A 70 -12.25 -11.76 -4.99
N ASN A 71 -12.00 -11.36 -3.75
CA ASN A 71 -11.59 -12.27 -2.68
C ASN A 71 -12.75 -13.07 -2.08
N PHE A 72 -13.99 -12.85 -2.53
CA PHE A 72 -15.14 -13.61 -2.08
C PHE A 72 -15.09 -15.04 -2.62
N LYS A 73 -14.64 -15.99 -1.79
CA LYS A 73 -14.84 -17.41 -2.05
C LYS A 73 -16.20 -17.80 -1.50
N PRO A 74 -17.22 -18.05 -2.33
CA PRO A 74 -18.50 -18.54 -1.83
C PRO A 74 -18.23 -19.87 -1.11
N LYS A 75 -18.62 -19.95 0.17
CA LYS A 75 -18.67 -21.23 0.87
C LYS A 75 -19.58 -22.14 0.04
N LYS A 76 -19.04 -23.23 -0.51
CA LYS A 76 -19.88 -24.30 -1.05
C LYS A 76 -20.83 -24.67 0.08
N LYS A 77 -22.14 -24.55 -0.14
CA LYS A 77 -23.12 -25.17 0.75
C LYS A 77 -22.70 -26.64 0.84
N ASP A 78 -22.22 -27.06 2.00
CA ASP A 78 -22.15 -28.48 2.32
C ASP A 78 -23.53 -29.03 2.02
N LYS A 79 -23.60 -29.94 1.04
CA LYS A 79 -24.80 -30.74 0.84
C LYS A 79 -24.94 -31.53 2.12
N GLU A 80 -25.91 -31.16 2.94
CA GLU A 80 -26.43 -32.01 4.00
C GLU A 80 -26.78 -33.37 3.34
N SER A 81 -26.07 -34.41 3.76
CA SER A 81 -26.36 -35.82 3.48
C SER A 81 -26.84 -36.46 4.77
#